data_AF-A0A945R0L0-F1
#
_entry.id   AF-A0A945R0L0-F1
#
_cell.length_a   1.000
_cell.length_b   1.000
_cell.length_c   1.000
_cell.angle_alpha   90.00
_cell.angle_beta   90.00
_cell.angle_gamma   90.00
#
_symmetry.space_group_name_H-M   'P 1'
#
loop_
_entity.id
_entity.type
_entity.pdbx_description
1 polymer ?
#
loop_
_entity_poly.entity_id
_entity_poly.type
_entity_poly.pdbx_seq_one_letter_code
_entity_poly.pdbx_strand_id
1 'polypeptide(L)'
;FLAWAGYEDVASAIREGWAAKDRDKTTSALDDQLVDDIAIIGTQEECQDRIRAYGEAGITTHIISCVSGKHAQATYNAFTGNQFSV
;
A
#
# COMPACT_ATOMS: atom_id res chain seq x y z
N PHE A 1 -8.12 1.31 9.69
CA PHE A 1 -7.84 1.76 8.32
C PHE A 1 -8.86 1.19 7.35
N LEU A 2 -8.88 -0.14 7.09
CA LEU A 2 -9.78 -0.76 6.11
C LEU A 2 -11.27 -0.40 6.25
N ALA A 3 -11.83 -0.44 7.46
CA ALA A 3 -13.22 -0.01 7.70
C ALA A 3 -13.48 1.47 7.32
N TRP A 4 -12.52 2.37 7.55
CA TRP A 4 -12.64 3.77 7.13
C TRP A 4 -12.53 3.92 5.61
N ALA A 5 -11.80 3.02 4.95
CA ALA A 5 -11.64 2.98 3.50
C ALA A 5 -12.81 2.28 2.77
N GLY A 6 -13.88 1.88 3.47
CA GLY A 6 -15.06 1.23 2.89
C GLY A 6 -15.01 -0.31 2.82
N TYR A 7 -14.10 -0.93 3.58
CA TYR A 7 -13.97 -2.39 3.67
C TYR A 7 -14.29 -2.88 5.09
N GLU A 8 -15.47 -2.54 5.61
CA GLU A 8 -15.90 -2.85 6.98
C GLU A 8 -15.95 -4.35 7.27
N ASP A 9 -16.51 -5.14 6.35
CA ASP A 9 -16.64 -6.59 6.51
C ASP A 9 -15.27 -7.28 6.55
N VAL A 10 -14.36 -6.88 5.65
CA VAL A 10 -12.98 -7.38 5.62
C VAL A 10 -12.26 -7.01 6.93
N ALA A 11 -12.42 -5.78 7.40
CA ALA A 11 -11.83 -5.34 8.66
C ALA A 11 -12.34 -6.16 9.85
N SER A 12 -13.63 -6.53 9.87
CA SER A 12 -14.17 -7.42 10.91
C SER A 12 -13.59 -8.82 10.82
N ALA A 13 -13.52 -9.41 9.63
CA ALA A 13 -12.96 -10.74 9.41
C ALA A 13 -11.50 -10.84 9.87
N ILE A 14 -10.68 -9.84 9.52
CA ILE A 14 -9.29 -9.71 9.97
C ILE A 14 -9.21 -9.61 11.49
N ARG A 15 -10.05 -8.76 12.11
CA ARG A 15 -10.08 -8.59 13.57
C ARG A 15 -10.43 -9.88 14.29
N GLU A 16 -11.40 -10.63 13.79
CA GLU A 16 -11.78 -11.94 14.33
C GLU A 16 -10.67 -12.98 14.17
N GLY A 17 -10.01 -13.01 13.01
CA GLY A 17 -8.85 -13.88 12.77
C GLY A 17 -7.73 -13.62 13.77
N TRP A 18 -7.37 -12.34 13.99
CA TRP A 18 -6.39 -11.95 15.01
C TRP A 18 -6.80 -12.38 16.42
N ALA A 19 -8.05 -12.13 16.82
CA ALA A 19 -8.55 -12.51 18.15
C ALA A 19 -8.48 -14.03 18.38
N ALA A 20 -8.72 -14.82 17.33
CA ALA A 20 -8.64 -16.28 17.36
C ALA A 20 -7.22 -16.83 17.16
N LYS A 21 -6.23 -15.98 16.85
CA LYS A 21 -4.89 -16.39 16.37
C LYS A 21 -4.94 -17.27 15.12
N ASP A 22 -5.99 -17.10 14.32
CA ASP A 22 -6.19 -17.80 13.06
C ASP A 22 -5.54 -17.00 11.93
N ARG A 23 -4.35 -17.46 11.52
CA ARG A 23 -3.59 -16.80 10.45
C ARG A 23 -4.31 -16.92 9.12
N ASP A 24 -4.90 -18.06 8.83
CA ASP A 24 -5.52 -18.32 7.53
C ASP A 24 -6.75 -17.44 7.34
N LYS A 25 -7.60 -17.31 8.37
CA LYS A 25 -8.72 -16.36 8.37
C LYS A 25 -8.25 -14.91 8.22
N THR A 26 -7.14 -14.56 8.85
CA THR A 26 -6.58 -13.20 8.77
C THR A 26 -6.07 -12.88 7.37
N THR A 27 -5.31 -13.80 6.76
CA THR A 27 -4.64 -13.54 5.47
C THR A 27 -5.58 -13.72 4.29
N SER A 28 -6.50 -14.69 4.34
CA SER A 28 -7.46 -14.92 3.24
C SER A 28 -8.47 -13.79 3.06
N ALA A 29 -8.66 -12.95 4.08
CA ALA A 29 -9.48 -11.75 3.99
C ALA A 29 -8.81 -10.62 3.19
N LEU A 30 -7.49 -10.69 2.95
CA LEU A 30 -6.73 -9.75 2.12
C LEU A 30 -6.55 -10.37 0.73
N ASP A 31 -7.56 -10.25 -0.13
CA ASP A 31 -7.46 -10.71 -1.52
C ASP A 31 -6.61 -9.77 -2.40
N ASP A 32 -6.23 -10.23 -3.59
CA ASP A 32 -5.34 -9.49 -4.49
C ASP A 32 -5.94 -8.13 -4.90
N GLN A 33 -7.26 -8.08 -5.12
CA GLN A 33 -7.94 -6.83 -5.49
C GLN A 33 -7.87 -5.80 -4.36
N LEU A 34 -8.16 -6.21 -3.13
CA LEU A 34 -8.05 -5.32 -1.98
C LEU A 34 -6.61 -4.84 -1.79
N VAL A 35 -5.63 -5.71 -1.98
CA VAL A 35 -4.22 -5.36 -1.88
C VAL A 35 -3.85 -4.28 -2.90
N ASP A 36 -4.30 -4.40 -4.14
CA ASP A 36 -4.09 -3.41 -5.20
C ASP A 36 -4.82 -2.09 -4.93
N ASP A 37 -5.97 -2.13 -4.27
CA ASP A 37 -6.76 -0.93 -3.93
C ASP A 37 -6.09 -0.11 -2.81
N ILE A 38 -5.40 -0.76 -1.86
CA ILE A 38 -4.88 -0.10 -0.65
C ILE A 38 -3.36 0.13 -0.66
N ALA A 39 -2.64 -0.44 -1.63
CA ALA A 39 -1.20 -0.35 -1.71
C ALA A 39 -0.72 -0.26 -3.16
N ILE A 40 0.47 0.32 -3.35
CA ILE A 40 1.19 0.27 -4.62
C ILE A 40 2.30 -0.76 -4.44
N ILE A 41 2.17 -1.92 -5.09
CA ILE A 41 3.10 -3.04 -4.98
C ILE A 41 3.54 -3.45 -6.39
N GLY A 42 4.85 -3.60 -6.58
CA GLY A 42 5.42 -3.98 -7.85
C GLY A 42 6.92 -3.70 -7.88
N THR A 43 7.46 -3.69 -9.09
CA THR A 43 8.80 -3.19 -9.37
C THR A 43 8.90 -1.70 -9.07
N GLN A 44 10.12 -1.19 -8.95
CA GLN A 44 10.34 0.23 -8.72
C GLN A 44 9.70 1.10 -9.82
N GLU A 45 9.81 0.68 -11.09
CA GLU A 45 9.29 1.41 -12.24
C GLU A 45 7.75 1.49 -12.20
N GLU A 46 7.07 0.36 -11.98
CA GLU A 46 5.60 0.32 -11.85
C GLU A 46 5.10 1.22 -10.72
N CYS A 47 5.80 1.23 -9.58
CA CYS A 47 5.46 2.09 -8.46
C CYS A 47 5.67 3.57 -8.79
N GLN A 48 6.75 3.93 -9.48
CA GLN A 48 7.01 5.31 -9.91
C GLN A 48 5.95 5.77 -10.93
N ASP A 49 5.59 4.93 -11.89
CA ASP A 49 4.58 5.24 -12.89
C ASP A 49 3.21 5.45 -12.26
N ARG A 50 2.83 4.62 -11.28
CA ARG A 50 1.58 4.83 -10.55
C ARG A 50 1.55 6.16 -9.79
N ILE A 51 2.65 6.54 -9.14
CA ILE A 51 2.77 7.82 -8.44
C ILE A 51 2.68 9.00 -9.42
N ARG A 52 3.30 8.89 -10.61
CA ARG A 52 3.17 9.93 -11.66
C ARG A 52 1.72 10.07 -12.10
N ALA A 53 1.05 8.97 -12.40
CA ALA A 53 -0.36 8.97 -12.79
C ALA A 53 -1.27 9.59 -11.71
N TYR A 54 -1.00 9.32 -10.44
CA TYR A 54 -1.70 9.94 -9.31
C TYR A 54 -1.43 11.44 -9.20
N GLY A 55 -0.19 11.88 -9.47
CA GLY A 55 0.17 13.29 -9.57
C GLY A 55 -0.58 14.00 -10.71
N GLU A 56 -0.65 13.39 -11.88
CA GLU A 56 -1.42 13.88 -13.04
C GLU A 56 -2.93 13.96 -12.76
N ALA A 57 -3.45 13.05 -11.93
CA ALA A 57 -4.83 13.06 -11.45
C ALA A 57 -5.11 14.10 -10.35
N GLY A 58 -4.09 14.86 -9.90
CA GLY A 58 -4.23 15.97 -8.97
C GLY A 58 -3.78 15.71 -7.53
N ILE A 59 -3.16 14.56 -7.23
CA ILE A 59 -2.57 14.31 -5.91
C ILE A 59 -1.25 15.09 -5.79
N THR A 60 -1.26 16.16 -5.00
CA THR A 60 -0.10 17.07 -4.86
C THR A 60 0.88 16.67 -3.76
N THR A 61 0.54 15.69 -2.92
CA THR A 61 1.37 15.28 -1.78
C THR A 61 1.32 13.77 -1.60
N HIS A 62 2.45 13.11 -1.88
CA HIS A 62 2.61 11.66 -1.71
C HIS A 62 3.44 11.37 -0.47
N ILE A 63 2.91 10.54 0.43
CA ILE A 63 3.62 10.04 1.61
C ILE A 63 4.05 8.60 1.33
N ILE A 64 5.36 8.37 1.19
CA ILE A 64 5.91 7.05 0.88
C ILE A 64 6.43 6.40 2.16
N SER A 65 5.84 5.26 2.52
CA SER A 65 6.22 4.50 3.71
C SER A 65 6.82 3.15 3.32
N CYS A 66 8.06 2.90 3.74
CA CYS A 66 8.71 1.59 3.56
C CYS A 66 8.40 0.69 4.76
N VAL A 67 7.71 -0.42 4.54
CA VAL A 67 7.44 -1.43 5.59
C VAL A 67 8.68 -2.24 6.00
N SER A 68 9.78 -2.13 5.25
CA SER A 68 10.99 -2.92 5.42
C SER A 68 12.18 -2.05 5.79
N GLY A 69 12.61 -2.10 7.06
CA GLY A 69 13.76 -1.32 7.54
C GLY A 69 15.04 -1.54 6.72
N LYS A 70 15.30 -2.77 6.25
CA LYS A 70 16.47 -3.10 5.40
C LYS A 70 16.46 -2.40 4.03
N HIS A 71 15.31 -1.94 3.55
CA HIS A 71 15.16 -1.32 2.22
C HIS A 71 14.81 0.17 2.30
N ALA A 72 14.76 0.76 3.50
CA ALA A 72 14.35 2.14 3.70
C ALA A 72 15.18 3.13 2.86
N GLN A 73 16.50 2.96 2.80
CA GLN A 73 17.37 3.83 2.00
C GLN A 73 17.14 3.67 0.49
N ALA A 74 16.96 2.44 0.01
CA ALA A 74 16.67 2.18 -1.40
C ALA A 74 15.31 2.78 -1.79
N THR A 75 14.30 2.64 -0.93
CA THR A 75 12.99 3.28 -1.12
C THR A 75 13.13 4.80 -1.14
N TYR A 76 13.83 5.40 -0.18
CA TYR A 76 14.06 6.84 -0.16
C TYR A 76 14.68 7.32 -1.48
N ASN A 77 15.75 6.68 -1.94
CA ASN A 77 16.44 7.05 -3.17
C ASN A 77 15.51 6.96 -4.40
N ALA A 78 14.71 5.88 -4.50
CA ALA A 78 13.77 5.64 -5.58
C ALA A 78 12.62 6.66 -5.62
N PHE A 79 12.28 7.29 -4.49
CA PHE A 79 11.15 8.21 -4.38
C PHE A 79 11.52 9.65 -3.99
N THR A 80 12.78 10.04 -4.19
CA THR A 80 13.19 11.45 -4.05
C THR A 80 12.58 12.31 -5.16
N GLY A 81 12.38 13.61 -4.90
CA GLY A 81 11.81 14.55 -5.88
C GLY A 81 12.54 14.55 -7.23
N ASN A 82 13.86 14.33 -7.24
CA ASN A 82 14.66 14.27 -8.48
C ASN A 82 14.26 13.11 -9.41
N GLN A 83 13.56 12.07 -8.92
CA GLN A 83 13.05 10.96 -9.72
C GLN A 83 11.70 11.28 -10.41
N PHE A 84 11.10 12.42 -10.04
CA PHE A 84 9.77 12.87 -10.46
C PHE A 84 9.76 14.28 -11.05
N SER A 85 10.91 14.95 -11.09
CA SER A 85 11.06 16.21 -11.83
C SER A 85 11.02 15.93 -13.33
N VAL A 86 10.13 16.63 -14.04
CA VAL A 86 10.12 16.71 -15.51
C VAL A 86 11.29 17.55 -16.01
#